data_AF-A0AAP6ZPB5-F1
#
_entry.id   AF-A0AAP6ZPB5-F1
#
_cell.length_a   1.000
_cell.length_b   1.000
_cell.length_c   1.000
_cell.angle_alpha   90.00
_cell.angle_beta   90.00
_cell.angle_gamma   90.00
#
_symmetry.space_group_name_H-M   'P 1'
#
loop_
_entity.id
_entity.type
_entity.pdbx_description
1 polymer ?
#
loop_
_entity_poly.entity_id
_entity_poly.type
_entity_poly.pdbx_seq_one_letter_code
_entity_poly.pdbx_strand_id
1 'polypeptide(L)'
;METQSFAYDENDLVTQSRWAEVRAIRDAKLSGADALMNLAMDSGLETVAIAEYRQALRNIPQTYNQPDDVVWPQKPLLPQASA
;
A
#
# COMPACT_ATOMS: atom_id res chain seq x y z
N MET A 1 36.08 -2.11 -29.10
CA MET A 1 34.88 -1.49 -28.52
C MET A 1 33.89 -2.60 -28.32
N GLU A 2 33.86 -3.20 -27.13
CA GLU A 2 32.90 -4.25 -26.81
C GLU A 2 31.52 -3.62 -26.70
N THR A 3 30.63 -3.97 -27.63
CA THR A 3 29.23 -3.60 -27.55
C THR A 3 28.62 -4.41 -26.41
N GLN A 4 28.58 -3.79 -25.22
CA GLN A 4 27.86 -4.32 -24.09
C GLN A 4 26.39 -4.44 -24.49
N SER A 5 25.96 -5.66 -24.79
CA SER A 5 24.55 -5.99 -24.97
C SER A 5 23.86 -5.73 -23.64
N PHE A 6 23.18 -4.60 -23.53
CA PHE A 6 22.16 -4.38 -22.50
C PHE A 6 20.98 -5.27 -22.85
N ALA A 7 21.11 -6.57 -22.56
CA ALA A 7 19.98 -7.48 -22.56
C ALA A 7 19.08 -7.05 -21.42
N TYR A 8 18.12 -6.18 -21.71
CA TYR A 8 17.01 -5.93 -20.80
C TYR A 8 16.24 -7.25 -20.73
N ASP A 9 16.32 -7.92 -19.59
CA ASP A 9 15.47 -9.08 -19.32
C ASP A 9 14.03 -8.54 -19.29
N GLU A 10 13.21 -8.87 -20.30
CA GLU A 10 11.83 -8.38 -20.39
C GLU A 10 11.04 -8.68 -19.12
N ASN A 11 11.41 -9.76 -18.40
CA ASN A 11 10.81 -10.11 -17.11
C ASN A 11 11.08 -9.07 -16.02
N ASP A 12 12.23 -8.42 -16.04
CA ASP A 12 12.59 -7.38 -15.05
C ASP A 12 11.77 -6.10 -15.29
N LEU A 13 11.58 -5.70 -16.55
CA LEU A 13 10.75 -4.54 -16.91
C LEU A 13 9.27 -4.73 -16.53
N VAL A 14 8.73 -5.92 -16.76
CA VAL A 14 7.36 -6.27 -16.37
C VAL A 14 7.23 -6.27 -14.84
N THR A 15 8.20 -6.87 -14.13
CA THR A 15 8.21 -6.92 -12.66
C THR A 15 8.27 -5.51 -12.06
N GLN A 16 9.12 -4.63 -12.58
CA GLN A 16 9.23 -3.24 -12.13
C GLN A 16 7.93 -2.45 -12.37
N SER A 17 7.28 -2.67 -13.51
CA SER A 17 5.99 -2.04 -13.85
C SER A 17 4.90 -2.47 -12.87
N ARG A 18 4.83 -3.77 -12.55
CA ARG A 18 3.89 -4.30 -11.54
C ARG A 18 4.15 -3.74 -10.15
N TRP A 19 5.41 -3.61 -9.75
CA TRP A 19 5.74 -2.93 -8.49
C TRP A 19 5.36 -1.45 -8.49
N ALA A 20 5.39 -0.77 -9.64
CA ALA A 20 4.88 0.60 -9.75
C ALA A 20 3.37 0.65 -9.53
N GLU A 21 2.61 -0.29 -10.09
CA GLU A 21 1.16 -0.44 -9.83
C GLU A 21 0.88 -0.67 -8.35
N VAL A 22 1.59 -1.60 -7.70
CA VAL A 22 1.46 -1.87 -6.26
C VAL A 22 1.72 -0.60 -5.45
N ARG A 23 2.77 0.16 -5.76
CA ARG A 23 3.06 1.43 -5.07
C ARG A 23 1.95 2.46 -5.27
N ALA A 24 1.41 2.58 -6.49
CA ALA A 24 0.30 3.49 -6.77
C ALA A 24 -0.97 3.11 -5.96
N ILE A 25 -1.30 1.81 -5.90
CA ILE A 25 -2.44 1.32 -5.11
C ILE A 25 -2.22 1.57 -3.62
N ARG A 26 -1.01 1.31 -3.11
CA ARG A 26 -0.62 1.60 -1.72
C ARG A 26 -0.83 3.07 -1.40
N ASP A 27 -0.38 3.97 -2.26
CA ASP A 27 -0.45 5.40 -2.03
C ASP A 27 -1.91 5.89 -2.03
N ALA A 28 -2.75 5.39 -2.94
CA ALA A 28 -4.19 5.66 -2.92
C ALA A 28 -4.87 5.14 -1.63
N LYS A 29 -4.53 3.94 -1.17
CA LYS A 29 -5.07 3.37 0.07
C LYS A 29 -4.59 4.12 1.31
N LEU A 30 -3.33 4.57 1.35
CA LEU A 30 -2.78 5.39 2.42
C LEU A 30 -3.47 6.74 2.50
N SER A 31 -3.68 7.41 1.35
CA SER A 31 -4.44 8.66 1.30
C SER A 31 -5.86 8.51 1.85
N GLY A 32 -6.56 7.43 1.45
CA GLY A 32 -7.89 7.13 2.00
C GLY A 32 -7.87 6.82 3.50
N ALA A 33 -6.81 6.20 4.01
CA ALA A 33 -6.63 5.94 5.43
C ALA A 33 -6.30 7.22 6.22
N ASP A 34 -5.54 8.15 5.65
CA ASP A 34 -5.23 9.45 6.25
C ASP A 34 -6.51 10.28 6.40
N ALA A 35 -7.39 10.28 5.39
CA ALA A 35 -8.69 10.93 5.48
C ALA A 35 -9.57 10.32 6.58
N LEU A 36 -9.58 8.98 6.71
CA LEU A 36 -10.29 8.30 7.80
C LEU A 36 -9.70 8.63 9.18
N MET A 37 -8.37 8.72 9.27
CA MET A 37 -7.68 9.08 10.52
C MET A 37 -8.13 10.46 10.99
N ASN A 38 -8.13 11.44 10.09
CA ASN A 38 -8.58 12.80 10.40
C ASN A 38 -10.05 12.81 10.84
N LEU A 39 -10.93 12.11 10.11
CA LEU A 39 -12.35 12.02 10.48
C LEU A 39 -12.57 11.36 11.86
N ALA A 40 -11.82 10.29 12.16
CA ALA A 40 -11.89 9.62 13.45
C ALA A 40 -11.40 10.54 14.58
N MET A 41 -10.28 11.24 14.39
CA MET A 41 -9.78 12.23 15.36
C MET A 41 -10.76 13.37 15.59
N ASP A 42 -11.32 13.94 14.52
CA ASP A 42 -12.31 15.03 14.59
C ASP A 42 -13.59 14.60 15.31
N SER A 43 -13.95 13.32 15.20
CA SER A 43 -15.13 12.72 15.84
C SER A 43 -14.85 12.14 17.23
N GLY A 44 -13.59 12.21 17.72
CA GLY A 44 -13.19 11.60 18.99
C GLY A 44 -13.28 10.07 19.02
N LEU A 45 -13.22 9.42 17.86
CA LEU A 45 -13.28 7.96 17.70
C LEU A 45 -11.90 7.31 17.89
N GLU A 46 -11.92 5.99 18.12
CA GLU A 46 -10.73 5.14 18.18
C GLU A 46 -9.96 5.16 16.84
N THR A 47 -8.63 5.23 16.89
CA THR A 47 -7.75 5.38 15.71
C THR A 47 -6.69 4.29 15.56
N VAL A 48 -6.50 3.40 16.55
CA VAL A 48 -5.53 2.32 16.56
C VAL A 48 -5.72 1.41 15.34
N ALA A 49 -6.95 1.01 15.04
CA ALA A 49 -7.22 0.17 13.86
C ALA A 49 -6.82 0.87 12.54
N ILE A 50 -6.94 2.19 12.46
CA ILE A 50 -6.54 2.99 11.29
C ILE A 50 -5.00 3.09 11.22
N ALA A 51 -4.34 3.29 12.36
CA ALA A 51 -2.89 3.34 12.45
C ALA A 51 -2.25 2.00 12.04
N GLU A 52 -2.77 0.88 12.54
CA GLU A 52 -2.34 -0.47 12.18
C GLU A 52 -2.52 -0.75 10.70
N TYR A 53 -3.68 -0.39 10.14
CA TYR A 53 -3.95 -0.50 8.71
C TYR A 53 -2.94 0.28 7.86
N ARG A 54 -2.63 1.53 8.25
CA ARG A 54 -1.62 2.35 7.55
C ARG A 54 -0.23 1.72 7.61
N GLN A 55 0.15 1.14 8.75
CA GLN A 55 1.44 0.48 8.87
C GLN A 55 1.50 -0.79 8.01
N ALA A 56 0.43 -1.60 8.00
CA ALA A 56 0.34 -2.77 7.14
C ALA A 56 0.50 -2.40 5.66
N LEU A 57 -0.13 -1.31 5.19
CA LEU A 57 0.05 -0.81 3.82
C LEU A 57 1.49 -0.42 3.50
N ARG A 58 2.19 0.25 4.43
CA ARG A 58 3.60 0.65 4.24
C ARG A 58 4.54 -0.54 4.15
N ASN A 59 4.23 -1.62 4.87
CA ASN A 59 5.05 -2.82 4.90
C ASN A 59 4.95 -3.65 3.62
N ILE A 60 3.90 -3.48 2.80
CA ILE A 60 3.65 -4.30 1.60
C ILE A 60 4.88 -4.41 0.68
N PRO A 61 5.51 -3.30 0.20
CA PRO A 61 6.63 -3.43 -0.74
C PRO A 61 7.89 -4.09 -0.17
N GLN A 62 7.98 -4.23 1.16
CA GLN A 62 9.11 -4.88 1.84
C GLN A 62 8.77 -6.32 2.27
N THR A 63 7.49 -6.69 2.27
CA THR A 63 7.02 -8.00 2.76
C THR A 63 6.88 -9.03 1.65
N TYR A 64 6.65 -8.59 0.40
CA TYR A 64 6.44 -9.48 -0.73
C TYR A 64 7.66 -9.50 -1.65
N ASN A 65 7.99 -10.69 -2.15
CA ASN A 65 9.05 -10.87 -3.16
C ASN A 65 8.54 -10.65 -4.59
N GLN A 66 7.23 -10.86 -4.80
CA GLN A 66 6.57 -10.70 -6.10
C GLN A 66 5.38 -9.74 -5.95
N PRO A 67 5.15 -8.86 -6.93
CA PRO A 67 4.06 -7.89 -6.87
C PRO A 67 2.67 -8.55 -6.99
N ASP A 68 2.57 -9.70 -7.65
CA ASP A 68 1.31 -10.44 -7.83
C ASP A 68 0.85 -11.18 -6.56
N ASP A 69 1.76 -11.43 -5.61
CA ASP A 69 1.47 -12.06 -4.32
C ASP A 69 0.91 -11.08 -3.28
N VAL A 70 0.85 -9.79 -3.61
CA VAL A 70 0.46 -8.74 -2.67
C VAL A 70 -0.98 -8.92 -2.21
N VAL A 71 -1.13 -9.23 -0.93
CA VAL A 71 -2.43 -9.23 -0.24
C VAL A 71 -2.62 -7.90 0.48
N TRP A 72 -3.71 -7.22 0.16
CA TRP A 72 -4.07 -5.95 0.78
C TRP A 72 -4.78 -6.16 2.11
N PRO A 73 -4.40 -5.44 3.19
CA PRO A 73 -5.12 -5.50 4.45
C PRO A 73 -6.56 -5.03 4.27
N GLN A 74 -7.45 -5.54 5.12
CA GLN A 74 -8.84 -5.09 5.13
C GLN A 74 -8.90 -3.66 5.67
N LYS A 75 -9.63 -2.80 4.95
CA LYS A 75 -9.85 -1.41 5.38
C LYS A 75 -10.66 -1.40 6.69
N PRO A 76 -10.19 -0.69 7.73
CA PRO A 76 -10.94 -0.57 8.97
C PRO A 76 -12.23 0.20 8.73
N LEU A 77 -13.31 -0.26 9.38
CA LEU A 77 -14.54 0.50 9.49
C LEU A 77 -14.38 1.48 10.65
N LEU A 78 -14.90 2.70 10.50
CA LEU A 78 -15.01 3.59 11.65
C LEU A 78 -15.92 2.92 12.69
N PRO A 79 -15.50 2.83 13.96
CA PRO A 79 -16.40 2.37 15.00
C PRO A 79 -17.63 3.28 14.97
N GLN A 80 -18.82 2.67 14.90
CA GLN A 80 -20.04 3.45 15.01
C GLN A 80 -20.01 4.13 16.38
N ALA A 81 -20.28 5.44 16.42
CA ALA A 81 -20.57 6.08 17.68
C ALA A 81 -21.76 5.33 18.28
N SER A 82 -21.53 4.57 19.35
CA SER A 82 -22.62 4.01 20.13
C SER A 82 -23.46 5.19 20.59
N ALA A 83 -24.67 5.28 20.04
CA ALA A 83 -25.66 6.31 20.36
C ALA A 83 -26.09 6.25 21.83
#